data_AF-A0A6G8C6V0-F1
#
_entry.id   AF-A0A6G8C6V0-F1
#
_cell.length_a   1.000
_cell.length_b   1.000
_cell.length_c   1.000
_cell.angle_alpha   90.00
_cell.angle_beta   90.00
_cell.angle_gamma   90.00
#
_symmetry.space_group_name_H-M   'P 1'
#
loop_
_entity.id
_entity.type
_entity.pdbx_description
1 polymer ?
#
loop_
_entity_poly.entity_id
_entity_poly.type
_entity_poly.pdbx_seq_one_letter_code
_entity_poly.pdbx_strand_id
1 'polypeptide(L)'
;MVLELPKGIQIIELPHAMRFKGDAASIERLESELRIIQHSSFEQKYTLGSITLIVSDELPYALRKGTYQMPRDAWNVLASKFMEVAMSLEDSPFDFNDCGYLYPPLEFDLGVELVVKPNPH
;
A
#
# COMPACT_ATOMS: atom_id res chain seq x y z
N MET A 1 0.88 -15.74 -5.29
CA MET A 1 0.19 -15.10 -6.43
C MET A 1 0.94 -13.82 -6.77
N VAL A 2 0.87 -13.34 -8.00
CA VAL A 2 1.61 -12.13 -8.42
C VAL A 2 0.60 -11.04 -8.74
N LEU A 3 0.77 -9.86 -8.14
CA LEU A 3 0.07 -8.63 -8.49
C LEU A 3 0.97 -7.82 -9.44
N GLU A 4 0.36 -7.06 -10.35
CA GLU A 4 1.10 -6.19 -11.25
C GLU A 4 1.51 -4.91 -10.51
N LEU A 5 2.79 -4.53 -10.58
CA LEU A 5 3.21 -3.19 -10.20
C LEU A 5 3.00 -2.26 -11.40
N PRO A 6 2.04 -1.31 -11.35
CA PRO A 6 1.72 -0.51 -12.53
C PRO A 6 2.92 0.30 -13.01
N LYS A 7 3.04 0.45 -14.33
CA LYS A 7 4.09 1.30 -14.93
C LYS A 7 3.99 2.73 -14.37
N GLY A 8 5.12 3.30 -13.98
CA GLY A 8 5.19 4.63 -13.39
C GLY A 8 5.08 4.65 -11.86
N ILE A 9 4.82 3.51 -11.21
CA ILE A 9 5.00 3.38 -9.77
C ILE A 9 6.46 3.09 -9.43
N GLN A 10 7.00 3.86 -8.48
CA GLN A 10 8.27 3.61 -7.84
C GLN A 10 8.02 3.20 -6.39
N ILE A 11 8.73 2.17 -5.92
CA ILE A 11 8.71 1.78 -4.51
C ILE A 11 9.87 2.49 -3.82
N ILE A 12 9.56 3.36 -2.87
CA ILE A 12 10.53 4.09 -2.05
C ILE A 12 10.62 3.39 -0.69
N GLU A 13 11.82 2.92 -0.34
CA GLU A 13 12.10 2.38 0.98
C GLU A 13 12.58 3.51 1.92
N LEU A 14 11.92 3.64 3.07
CA LEU A 14 12.27 4.55 4.16
C LEU A 14 12.67 3.71 5.40
N PRO A 15 13.31 4.31 6.43
CA PRO A 15 13.77 3.55 7.60
C PRO A 15 12.69 2.72 8.31
N HIS A 16 11.45 3.22 8.37
CA HIS A 16 10.31 2.57 9.05
C HIS A 16 9.05 2.52 8.20
N ALA A 17 9.17 2.73 6.90
CA ALA A 17 8.03 2.80 5.99
C ALA A 17 8.43 2.44 4.57
N MET A 18 7.44 2.21 3.73
CA MET A 18 7.59 2.12 2.30
C MET A 18 6.49 2.89 1.62
N ARG A 19 6.81 3.61 0.55
CA ARG A 19 5.82 4.36 -0.21
C ARG A 19 5.78 3.97 -1.67
N PHE A 20 4.57 3.87 -2.20
CA PHE A 20 4.33 3.80 -3.62
C PHE A 20 4.21 5.21 -4.18
N LYS A 21 5.21 5.63 -4.95
CA LYS A 21 5.26 6.95 -5.58
C LYS A 21 4.87 6.88 -7.04
N GLY A 22 3.91 7.68 -7.48
CA GLY A 22 3.43 7.66 -8.87
C GLY A 22 2.52 8.83 -9.23
N ASP A 23 2.10 8.92 -10.50
CA ASP A 23 1.00 9.82 -10.87
C ASP A 23 -0.36 9.22 -10.48
N ALA A 24 -1.40 10.06 -10.42
CA ALA A 24 -2.73 9.63 -9.98
C ALA A 24 -3.25 8.41 -10.74
N ALA A 25 -3.12 8.40 -12.07
CA ALA A 25 -3.57 7.29 -12.90
C ALA A 25 -2.84 5.97 -12.60
N SER A 26 -1.55 6.02 -12.26
CA SER A 26 -0.83 4.83 -11.84
C SER A 26 -1.16 4.39 -10.42
N ILE A 27 -1.49 5.32 -9.50
CA ILE A 27 -1.97 4.98 -8.16
C ILE A 27 -3.37 4.35 -8.21
N GLU A 28 -4.28 4.84 -9.05
CA GLU A 28 -5.59 4.21 -9.29
C GLU A 28 -5.45 2.77 -9.78
N ARG A 29 -4.50 2.51 -10.70
CA ARG A 29 -4.19 1.14 -11.14
C ARG A 29 -3.62 0.27 -10.02
N LEU A 30 -2.76 0.83 -9.17
CA LEU A 30 -2.18 0.12 -8.04
C LEU A 30 -3.27 -0.27 -7.04
N GLU A 31 -4.21 0.63 -6.80
CA GLU A 31 -5.38 0.37 -5.97
C GLU A 31 -6.20 -0.82 -6.49
N SER A 32 -6.44 -0.88 -7.81
CA SER A 32 -7.19 -1.97 -8.42
C SER A 32 -6.50 -3.33 -8.23
N GLU A 33 -5.18 -3.36 -8.29
CA GLU A 33 -4.38 -4.55 -7.99
C GLU A 33 -4.46 -4.95 -6.51
N LEU A 34 -4.43 -3.97 -5.59
CA LEU A 34 -4.57 -4.23 -4.16
C LEU A 34 -5.99 -4.72 -3.80
N ARG A 35 -7.03 -4.28 -4.51
CA ARG A 35 -8.40 -4.79 -4.30
C ARG A 35 -8.54 -6.29 -4.55
N ILE A 36 -7.65 -6.90 -5.33
CA ILE A 36 -7.65 -8.36 -5.52
C ILE A 36 -7.45 -9.09 -4.18
N ILE A 37 -6.75 -8.47 -3.23
CA ILE A 37 -6.50 -9.01 -1.89
C ILE A 37 -7.80 -9.14 -1.06
N GLN A 38 -8.85 -8.39 -1.39
CA GLN A 38 -10.13 -8.45 -0.67
C GLN A 38 -10.81 -9.84 -0.76
N HIS A 39 -10.43 -10.65 -1.75
CA HIS A 39 -10.99 -11.98 -1.97
C HIS A 39 -10.05 -13.11 -1.53
N SER A 40 -8.94 -12.78 -0.87
CA SER A 40 -7.92 -13.74 -0.46
C SER A 40 -8.32 -14.59 0.73
N SER A 41 -7.90 -15.84 0.75
CA SER A 41 -7.95 -16.69 1.93
C SER A 41 -6.90 -16.28 2.99
N PHE A 42 -7.08 -16.75 4.23
CA PHE A 42 -6.07 -16.60 5.30
C PHE A 42 -4.70 -17.16 4.86
N GLU A 43 -3.62 -16.50 5.30
CA GLU A 43 -2.22 -16.77 4.95
C GLU A 43 -1.86 -16.67 3.46
N GLN A 44 -2.77 -16.20 2.61
CA GLN A 44 -2.48 -16.06 1.19
C GLN A 44 -1.41 -14.98 0.95
N LYS A 45 -0.44 -15.32 0.09
CA LYS A 45 0.72 -14.48 -0.23
C LYS A 45 0.65 -13.93 -1.64
N TYR A 46 0.95 -12.65 -1.76
CA TYR A 46 1.03 -11.89 -3.00
C TYR A 46 2.43 -11.30 -3.13
N THR A 47 2.95 -11.27 -4.35
CA THR A 47 4.17 -10.52 -4.67
C THR A 47 3.79 -9.32 -5.52
N LEU A 48 4.25 -8.13 -5.13
CA LEU A 48 4.03 -6.87 -5.84
C LEU A 48 5.38 -6.19 -6.04
N GLY A 49 5.93 -6.20 -7.26
CA GLY A 49 7.31 -5.77 -7.47
C GLY A 49 8.30 -6.59 -6.63
N SER A 50 9.08 -5.93 -5.77
CA SER A 50 10.06 -6.56 -4.89
C SER A 50 9.51 -7.00 -3.53
N ILE A 51 8.23 -6.74 -3.22
CA ILE A 51 7.68 -6.97 -1.88
C ILE A 51 6.69 -8.12 -1.85
N THR A 52 6.51 -8.66 -0.64
CA THR A 52 5.54 -9.71 -0.32
C THR A 52 4.43 -9.16 0.56
N LEU A 53 3.18 -9.31 0.14
CA LEU A 53 1.99 -8.96 0.91
C LEU A 53 1.34 -10.24 1.42
N ILE A 54 0.95 -10.28 2.69
CA ILE A 54 0.38 -11.45 3.35
C ILE A 54 -0.94 -11.05 4.01
N VAL A 55 -1.99 -11.84 3.75
CA VAL A 55 -3.26 -11.72 4.46
C VAL A 55 -3.20 -12.58 5.72
N SER A 56 -3.29 -11.96 6.90
CA SER A 56 -3.32 -12.68 8.17
C SER A 56 -4.01 -11.85 9.24
N ASP A 57 -4.77 -12.52 10.10
CA ASP A 57 -5.42 -11.91 11.27
C ASP A 57 -4.46 -11.80 12.47
N GLU A 58 -3.26 -12.38 12.37
CA GLU A 58 -2.21 -12.25 13.38
C GLU A 58 -1.33 -11.04 13.08
N LEU A 59 -1.00 -10.26 14.12
CA LEU A 59 0.02 -9.23 14.04
C LEU A 59 1.39 -9.90 13.83
N PRO A 60 2.21 -9.40 12.90
CA PRO A 60 3.49 -10.01 12.59
C PRO A 60 4.44 -9.97 13.80
N TYR A 61 4.95 -11.13 14.22
CA TYR A 61 5.93 -11.20 15.31
C TYR A 61 7.39 -10.95 14.87
N ALA A 62 7.68 -11.02 13.56
CA ALA A 62 8.95 -10.61 12.94
C ALA A 62 8.86 -10.75 11.40
N LEU A 63 8.47 -9.70 10.67
CA LEU A 63 8.56 -9.74 9.21
C LEU A 63 9.98 -9.44 8.75
N ARG A 64 10.40 -10.15 7.70
CA ARG A 64 11.59 -9.76 6.93
C ARG A 64 11.30 -8.43 6.24
N LYS A 65 12.34 -7.60 6.07
CA LYS A 65 12.25 -6.37 5.25
C LYS A 65 11.62 -6.69 3.89
N GLY A 66 10.65 -5.87 3.48
CA GLY A 66 9.91 -6.06 2.21
C GLY A 66 8.76 -7.08 2.30
N THR A 67 8.44 -7.58 3.49
CA THR A 67 7.22 -8.36 3.73
C THR A 67 6.27 -7.57 4.61
N TYR A 68 5.01 -7.50 4.21
CA TYR A 68 3.95 -6.77 4.90
C TYR A 68 2.79 -7.71 5.16
N GLN A 69 2.30 -7.71 6.39
CA GLN A 69 1.23 -8.58 6.85
C GLN A 69 0.19 -7.74 7.58
N MET A 70 -1.06 -7.86 7.17
CA MET A 70 -2.18 -7.28 7.88
C MET A 70 -3.48 -8.05 7.58
N PRO A 71 -4.54 -7.83 8.38
CA PRO A 71 -5.84 -8.43 8.14
C PRO A 71 -6.40 -8.08 6.77
N ARG A 72 -7.29 -8.92 6.24
CA ARG A 72 -7.94 -8.71 4.94
C ARG A 72 -8.58 -7.32 4.85
N ASP A 73 -9.32 -6.92 5.88
CA ASP A 73 -10.03 -5.66 5.88
C ASP A 73 -9.07 -4.47 5.86
N ALA A 74 -7.90 -4.58 6.50
CA ALA A 74 -6.88 -3.56 6.47
C ALA A 74 -6.29 -3.35 5.05
N TRP A 75 -6.11 -4.41 4.26
CA TRP A 75 -5.72 -4.28 2.85
C TRP A 75 -6.76 -3.52 2.02
N ASN A 76 -8.05 -3.75 2.29
CA ASN A 76 -9.13 -3.05 1.60
C ASN A 76 -9.21 -1.56 1.99
N VAL A 77 -8.97 -1.24 3.27
CA VAL A 77 -8.88 0.15 3.72
C VAL A 77 -7.65 0.84 3.11
N LEU A 78 -6.48 0.18 3.09
CA LEU A 78 -5.27 0.69 2.44
C LEU A 78 -5.54 1.03 0.98
N ALA A 79 -6.13 0.10 0.23
CA ALA A 79 -6.48 0.31 -1.18
C ALA A 79 -7.39 1.54 -1.34
N SER A 80 -8.43 1.66 -0.51
CA SER A 80 -9.35 2.80 -0.55
C SER A 80 -8.65 4.13 -0.23
N LYS A 81 -7.71 4.14 0.72
CA LYS A 81 -6.88 5.33 1.00
C LYS A 81 -5.97 5.71 -0.16
N PHE A 82 -5.42 4.75 -0.88
CA PHE A 82 -4.62 5.05 -2.07
C PHE A 82 -5.48 5.70 -3.17
N MET A 83 -6.72 5.26 -3.34
CA MET A 83 -7.68 5.92 -4.23
C MET A 83 -7.99 7.35 -3.78
N GLU A 84 -8.27 7.55 -2.49
CA GLU A 84 -8.56 8.87 -1.93
C GLU A 84 -7.40 9.86 -2.18
N VAL A 85 -6.16 9.41 -1.97
CA VAL A 85 -4.97 10.21 -2.30
C VAL A 85 -4.91 10.51 -3.80
N ALA A 86 -5.12 9.52 -4.67
CA ALA A 86 -5.13 9.73 -6.13
C ALA A 86 -6.20 10.75 -6.58
N MET A 87 -7.34 10.76 -5.90
CA MET A 87 -8.44 11.70 -6.12
C MET A 87 -8.27 13.05 -5.43
N SER A 88 -7.14 13.28 -4.73
CA SER A 88 -6.88 14.48 -3.92
C SER A 88 -7.92 14.72 -2.81
N LEU A 89 -8.48 13.64 -2.26
CA LEU A 89 -9.39 13.63 -1.11
C LEU A 89 -8.66 13.40 0.22
N GLU A 90 -7.38 13.01 0.16
CA GLU A 90 -6.49 12.77 1.29
C GLU A 90 -5.12 13.39 0.98
N ASP A 91 -4.35 13.70 2.03
CA ASP A 91 -3.04 14.32 1.89
C ASP A 91 -2.03 13.44 1.12
N SER A 92 -1.01 14.07 0.53
CA SER A 92 0.08 13.36 -0.13
C SER A 92 1.43 13.98 0.25
N PRO A 93 2.40 13.20 0.79
CA PRO A 93 2.34 11.76 1.02
C PRO A 93 1.38 11.37 2.15
N PHE A 94 0.91 10.12 2.12
CA PHE A 94 0.07 9.50 3.14
C PHE A 94 0.68 8.19 3.60
N ASP A 95 0.71 7.95 4.91
CA ASP A 95 1.13 6.69 5.51
C ASP A 95 -0.06 5.98 6.18
N PHE A 96 -0.16 4.66 6.05
CA PHE A 96 -1.37 3.94 6.48
C PHE A 96 -1.59 3.96 8.00
N ASN A 97 -0.54 4.05 8.82
CA ASN A 97 -0.74 4.21 10.25
C ASN A 97 -1.48 5.51 10.61
N ASP A 98 -1.44 6.55 9.75
CA ASP A 98 -2.18 7.80 9.95
C ASP A 98 -3.71 7.57 9.96
N CYS A 99 -4.19 6.46 9.38
CA CYS A 99 -5.58 6.05 9.46
C CYS A 99 -6.06 5.79 10.90
N GLY A 100 -5.15 5.41 11.79
CA GLY A 100 -5.48 4.86 13.11
C GLY A 100 -6.31 3.56 13.05
N TYR A 101 -6.34 2.87 11.90
CA TYR A 101 -7.20 1.71 11.67
C TYR A 101 -6.71 0.46 12.41
N LEU A 102 -5.39 0.31 12.57
CA LEU A 102 -4.77 -0.82 13.24
C LEU A 102 -4.33 -0.43 14.66
N TYR A 103 -4.58 -1.32 15.63
CA TYR A 103 -4.09 -1.19 17.00
C TYR A 103 -3.54 -2.53 17.51
N PRO A 104 -2.24 -2.64 17.80
CA PRO A 104 -1.18 -1.64 17.59
C PRO A 104 -0.94 -1.30 16.10
N PRO A 105 -0.34 -0.15 15.80
CA PRO A 105 0.03 0.24 14.44
C PRO A 105 1.07 -0.71 13.84
N LEU A 106 1.24 -0.66 12.52
CA LEU A 106 2.29 -1.41 11.83
C LEU A 106 3.66 -0.92 12.26
N GLU A 107 4.56 -1.86 12.57
CA GLU A 107 5.97 -1.55 12.88
C GLU A 107 6.70 -0.96 11.66
N PHE A 108 6.33 -1.41 10.46
CA PHE A 108 6.79 -0.88 9.17
C PHE A 108 5.58 -0.45 8.35
N ASP A 109 5.48 0.86 8.11
CA ASP A 109 4.31 1.44 7.46
C ASP A 109 4.29 1.21 5.93
N LEU A 110 3.10 1.30 5.35
CA LEU A 110 2.84 1.33 3.92
C LEU A 110 2.15 2.64 3.57
N GLY A 111 2.67 3.36 2.60
CA GLY A 111 2.13 4.66 2.21
C GLY A 111 2.13 4.88 0.71
N VAL A 112 1.65 6.06 0.34
CA VAL A 112 1.48 6.48 -1.05
C VAL A 112 1.88 7.94 -1.23
N GLU A 113 2.50 8.26 -2.36
CA GLU A 113 2.96 9.61 -2.67
C GLU A 113 2.65 9.97 -4.12
N LEU A 114 1.93 11.07 -4.34
CA LEU A 114 1.68 11.59 -5.67
C LEU A 114 2.87 12.39 -6.16
N VAL A 115 3.28 12.08 -7.40
CA VAL A 115 4.17 12.95 -8.16
C VAL A 115 3.35 14.10 -8.69
N VAL A 116 3.43 15.26 -8.03
CA VAL A 116 2.91 16.50 -8.59
C VAL A 116 3.78 16.85 -9.81
N LYS A 117 3.22 16.74 -11.02
CA LYS A 117 3.90 17.27 -12.20
C LYS A 117 4.04 18.79 -12.01
N PRO A 118 5.23 19.38 -12.23
CA PRO A 118 5.34 20.83 -12.23
C PRO A 118 4.38 21.35 -13.30
N ASN A 119 3.45 22.21 -12.89
CA ASN A 119 2.55 22.89 -13.82
C ASN A 119 3.44 23.67 -14.81
N PRO A 120 3.35 23.44 -16.13
CA PRO A 120 3.94 24.34 -17.09
C PRO A 120 3.08 25.61 -17.10
N HIS A 121 3.42 26.56 -16.22
CA HIS A 121 2.95 27.94 -16.31
C HIS A 121 3.86 28.72 -17.25
#